data_AF-A0A241XRL7-F1
#
_entry.id   AF-A0A241XRL7-F1
#
_cell.length_a   1.000
_cell.length_b   1.000
_cell.length_c   1.000
_cell.angle_alpha   90.00
_cell.angle_beta   90.00
_cell.angle_gamma   90.00
#
_symmetry.space_group_name_H-M   'P 1'
#
loop_
_entity.id
_entity.type
_entity.pdbx_description
1 polymer ?
#
loop_
_entity_poly.entity_id
_entity_poly.type
_entity_poly.pdbx_seq_one_letter_code
_entity_poly.pdbx_strand_id
1 'polypeptide(L)'
;MNRKSTDVEGWVAFPVNDPAWKNTFEGGMLVKLVVCDNRDFDTQLGVCCGANVFDVMSETFVGDDKCPQPLSPIVDESDPEALLAALAAEQKAQGEWVSRHYPRYADASVQGIEQYTSRPYVAAMVIGSTGWSGSRVEDHQTWVCTFEDLTEEGKALYRQLQKLYQGCDIHLLTFLDT
;
A
#
# COMPACT_ATOMS: atom_id res chain seq x y z
N MET A 1 23.49 -10.86 5.14
CA MET A 1 23.34 -9.59 5.87
C MET A 1 22.01 -9.69 6.60
N ASN A 2 21.99 -9.79 7.93
CA ASN A 2 20.74 -9.90 8.69
C ASN A 2 20.05 -8.52 8.69
N ARG A 3 19.24 -8.21 7.67
CA ARG A 3 18.28 -7.10 7.71
C ARG A 3 17.23 -7.48 8.77
N LYS A 4 17.50 -7.16 10.03
CA LYS A 4 16.75 -7.64 11.20
C LYS A 4 16.67 -6.56 12.28
N SER A 5 16.53 -5.30 11.88
CA SER A 5 16.37 -4.26 12.89
C SER A 5 14.90 -4.15 13.30
N THR A 6 14.66 -4.17 14.61
CA THR A 6 13.38 -3.77 15.20
C THR A 6 13.25 -2.26 15.33
N ASP A 7 14.22 -1.50 14.81
CA ASP A 7 14.17 -0.04 14.80
C ASP A 7 12.95 0.42 14.00
N VAL A 8 12.26 1.39 14.56
CA VAL A 8 11.10 2.06 13.98
C VAL A 8 11.44 3.52 13.83
N GLU A 9 11.25 4.05 12.62
CA GLU A 9 11.47 5.45 12.29
C GLU A 9 10.17 6.07 11.75
N GLY A 10 9.99 7.37 12.03
CA GLY A 10 8.87 8.16 11.54
C GLY A 10 7.67 8.20 12.49
N TRP A 11 6.47 8.29 11.90
CA TRP A 11 5.20 8.58 12.57
C TRP A 11 4.21 7.41 12.52
N VAL A 12 4.75 6.19 12.44
CA VAL A 12 4.00 4.93 12.39
C VAL A 12 4.43 4.05 13.56
N ALA A 13 3.46 3.57 14.33
CA ALA A 13 3.63 2.65 15.44
C ALA A 13 3.56 1.19 14.95
N PHE A 14 4.62 0.70 14.30
CA PHE A 14 4.69 -0.69 13.85
C PHE A 14 4.60 -1.66 15.05
N PRO A 15 3.83 -2.76 14.95
CA PRO A 15 3.58 -3.67 16.08
C PRO A 15 4.72 -4.68 16.28
N VAL A 16 5.97 -4.21 16.29
CA VAL A 16 7.18 -5.05 16.33
C VAL A 16 7.28 -5.95 17.55
N ASN A 17 6.71 -5.52 18.68
CA ASN A 17 6.72 -6.22 19.97
C ASN A 17 5.36 -6.80 20.36
N ASP A 18 4.36 -6.73 19.49
CA ASP A 18 3.02 -7.23 19.77
C ASP A 18 2.98 -8.76 19.51
N PRO A 19 2.63 -9.59 20.52
CA PRO A 19 2.59 -11.05 20.36
C PRO A 19 1.56 -11.55 19.34
N ALA A 20 0.59 -10.73 18.93
CA ALA A 20 -0.35 -11.07 17.86
C ALA A 20 0.32 -11.13 16.47
N TRP A 21 1.52 -10.56 16.34
CA TRP A 21 2.26 -10.47 15.09
C TRP A 21 3.54 -11.28 15.14
N LYS A 22 3.74 -12.11 14.12
CA LYS A 22 4.97 -12.87 13.93
C LYS A 22 5.85 -12.16 12.91
N ASN A 23 7.12 -11.95 13.26
CA ASN A 23 8.09 -11.44 12.30
C ASN A 23 8.31 -12.46 11.17
N THR A 24 8.09 -12.05 9.91
CA THR A 24 8.25 -12.93 8.74
C THR A 24 9.71 -13.06 8.32
N PHE A 25 10.57 -12.11 8.71
CA PHE A 25 11.97 -12.00 8.30
C PHE A 25 12.18 -11.88 6.78
N GLU A 26 11.16 -11.47 6.05
CA GLU A 26 11.22 -11.24 4.59
C GLU A 26 11.89 -9.92 4.25
N GLY A 27 11.89 -8.97 5.19
CA GLY A 27 12.64 -7.73 5.13
C GLY A 27 12.01 -6.60 5.94
N GLY A 28 12.17 -5.37 5.47
CA GLY A 28 11.63 -4.17 6.14
C GLY A 28 10.24 -3.80 5.65
N MET A 29 9.57 -2.90 6.36
CA MET A 29 8.30 -2.32 5.92
C MET A 29 8.41 -0.80 5.88
N LEU A 30 7.69 -0.20 4.93
CA LEU A 30 7.54 1.25 4.85
C LEU A 30 6.09 1.61 4.59
N VAL A 31 5.70 2.80 5.07
CA VAL A 31 4.37 3.36 4.87
C VAL A 31 4.48 4.70 4.18
N LYS A 32 3.75 4.85 3.08
CA LYS A 32 3.59 6.12 2.37
C LYS A 32 2.20 6.68 2.62
N LEU A 33 2.11 7.97 2.91
CA LEU A 33 0.86 8.73 2.87
C LEU A 33 0.76 9.37 1.48
N VAL A 34 -0.31 9.08 0.76
CA VAL A 34 -0.58 9.67 -0.56
C VAL A 34 -1.92 10.40 -0.58
N VAL A 35 -2.02 11.42 -1.43
CA VAL A 35 -3.25 12.20 -1.63
C VAL A 35 -3.67 12.08 -3.09
N CYS A 36 -4.85 11.49 -3.30
CA CYS A 36 -5.46 11.26 -4.60
C CYS A 36 -6.55 12.29 -4.85
N ASP A 37 -6.41 13.08 -5.92
CA ASP A 37 -7.50 13.95 -6.38
C ASP A 37 -8.39 13.16 -7.36
N ASN A 38 -9.57 12.75 -6.90
CA ASN A 38 -10.56 12.01 -7.67
C ASN A 38 -11.73 12.89 -8.14
N ARG A 39 -11.64 14.21 -7.96
CA ARG A 39 -12.72 15.14 -8.33
C ARG A 39 -12.75 15.35 -9.84
N ASP A 40 -13.82 15.97 -10.32
CA ASP A 40 -13.98 16.33 -11.73
C ASP A 40 -12.87 17.29 -12.18
N PHE A 41 -12.43 17.15 -13.44
CA PHE A 41 -11.27 17.87 -14.01
C PHE A 41 -11.26 19.38 -13.69
N ASP A 42 -12.38 20.07 -13.86
CA ASP A 42 -12.49 21.53 -13.62
C ASP A 42 -12.32 21.94 -12.15
N THR A 43 -12.38 20.97 -11.24
CA THR A 43 -12.28 21.18 -9.79
C THR A 43 -11.04 20.54 -9.16
N GLN A 44 -10.23 19.84 -9.97
CA GLN A 44 -8.98 19.25 -9.50
C GLN A 44 -7.98 20.33 -9.09
N LEU A 45 -7.04 19.98 -8.23
CA LEU A 45 -5.90 20.83 -7.92
C LEU A 45 -4.92 20.80 -9.10
N GLY A 46 -4.39 21.97 -9.45
CA GLY A 46 -3.33 22.06 -10.46
C GLY A 46 -3.78 21.82 -11.90
N VAL A 47 -5.05 22.07 -12.25
CA VAL A 47 -5.60 21.93 -13.63
C VAL A 47 -4.73 22.61 -14.72
N CYS A 48 -3.92 23.60 -14.34
CA CYS A 48 -3.02 24.32 -15.25
C CYS A 48 -1.54 24.33 -14.83
N CYS A 49 -1.19 23.71 -13.71
CA CYS A 49 0.16 23.70 -13.16
C CYS A 49 0.43 22.24 -12.79
N GLY A 50 1.38 21.56 -13.45
CA GLY A 50 1.72 20.16 -13.20
C GLY A 50 2.21 19.89 -11.77
N ALA A 51 1.29 20.00 -10.81
CA ALA A 51 1.49 19.89 -9.37
C ALA A 51 1.44 18.43 -8.91
N ASN A 52 1.23 17.52 -9.87
CA ASN A 52 1.20 16.11 -9.60
C ASN A 52 2.60 15.58 -9.31
N VAL A 53 2.69 14.73 -8.29
CA VAL A 53 3.83 13.89 -8.01
C VAL A 53 3.51 12.47 -8.44
N PHE A 54 4.53 11.79 -8.96
CA PHE A 54 4.47 10.39 -9.34
C PHE A 54 5.43 9.62 -8.45
N ASP A 55 4.96 8.50 -7.92
CA ASP A 55 5.76 7.57 -7.14
C ASP A 55 6.09 6.34 -8.00
N VAL A 56 7.23 5.71 -7.72
CA VAL A 56 7.59 4.44 -8.35
C VAL A 56 7.48 3.36 -7.29
N MET A 57 6.75 2.28 -7.62
CA MET A 57 6.69 1.08 -6.79
C MET A 57 8.05 0.36 -6.83
N SER A 58 8.95 0.74 -5.92
CA SER A 58 10.26 0.10 -5.76
C SER A 58 10.18 -1.19 -4.93
N GLU A 59 9.19 -1.26 -4.04
CA GLU A 59 8.98 -2.34 -3.08
C GLU A 59 7.67 -3.09 -3.36
N THR A 60 7.48 -4.24 -2.70
CA THR A 60 6.24 -5.02 -2.81
C THR A 60 5.08 -4.27 -2.17
N PHE A 61 4.05 -3.93 -2.93
CA PHE A 61 2.84 -3.27 -2.41
C PHE A 61 1.94 -4.27 -1.67
N VAL A 62 1.71 -4.02 -0.38
CA VAL A 62 1.03 -4.95 0.53
C VAL A 62 -0.39 -4.51 0.83
N GLY A 63 -0.65 -3.20 0.97
CA GLY A 63 -1.98 -2.76 1.41
C GLY A 63 -2.26 -1.27 1.28
N ASP A 64 -3.55 -0.96 1.24
CA ASP A 64 -4.15 0.37 1.30
C ASP A 64 -5.17 0.38 2.44
N ASP A 65 -5.05 1.33 3.38
CA ASP A 65 -5.93 1.44 4.55
C ASP A 65 -7.41 1.59 4.23
N LYS A 66 -7.75 2.12 3.05
CA LYS A 66 -9.13 2.38 2.63
C LYS A 66 -9.64 1.39 1.60
N CYS A 67 -8.76 0.64 0.97
CA CYS A 67 -9.09 -0.35 -0.06
C CYS A 67 -8.40 -1.66 0.29
N PRO A 68 -9.01 -2.49 1.16
CA PRO A 68 -8.40 -3.76 1.55
C PRO A 68 -8.15 -4.64 0.33
N GLN A 69 -7.07 -5.41 0.40
CA GLN A 69 -6.71 -6.39 -0.61
C GLN A 69 -7.87 -7.40 -0.79
N PRO A 70 -8.18 -7.83 -2.03
CA PRO A 70 -9.12 -8.91 -2.24
C PRO A 70 -8.67 -10.18 -1.50
N LEU A 71 -9.61 -10.86 -0.85
CA LEU A 71 -9.33 -12.13 -0.17
C LEU A 71 -9.13 -13.24 -1.20
N SER A 72 -8.16 -14.11 -0.94
CA SER A 72 -7.99 -15.34 -1.71
C SER A 72 -9.25 -16.20 -1.61
N PRO A 73 -9.80 -16.71 -2.72
CA PRO A 73 -10.96 -17.59 -2.70
C PRO A 73 -10.66 -18.89 -1.96
N ILE A 74 -11.61 -19.36 -1.14
CA ILE A 74 -11.53 -20.69 -0.53
C ILE A 74 -11.96 -21.72 -1.58
N VAL A 75 -11.04 -22.59 -1.98
CA VAL A 75 -11.25 -23.60 -3.02
C VAL A 75 -10.86 -24.98 -2.51
N ASP A 76 -11.55 -26.01 -2.99
CA ASP A 76 -11.16 -27.39 -2.77
C ASP A 76 -9.91 -27.70 -3.60
N GLU A 77 -8.77 -27.89 -2.92
CA GLU A 77 -7.49 -28.19 -3.57
C GLU A 77 -7.48 -29.54 -4.31
N SER A 78 -8.47 -30.41 -4.08
CA SER A 78 -8.59 -31.69 -4.77
C SER A 78 -9.17 -31.60 -6.18
N ASP A 79 -9.73 -30.44 -6.58
CA ASP A 79 -10.19 -30.15 -7.94
C ASP A 79 -9.21 -29.18 -8.64
N PRO A 80 -8.33 -29.69 -9.52
CA PRO A 80 -7.35 -28.87 -10.22
C PRO A 80 -7.95 -27.79 -11.12
N GLU A 81 -9.14 -28.02 -11.68
CA GLU A 81 -9.78 -27.05 -12.58
C GLU A 81 -10.34 -25.87 -11.78
N ALA A 82 -11.02 -26.17 -10.66
CA ALA A 82 -11.48 -25.15 -9.73
C ALA A 82 -10.31 -24.35 -9.14
N LEU A 83 -9.21 -25.02 -8.78
CA LEU A 83 -8.00 -24.38 -8.25
C LEU A 83 -7.38 -23.41 -9.29
N LEU A 84 -7.21 -23.84 -10.54
CA LEU A 84 -6.67 -22.98 -11.60
C LEU A 84 -7.56 -21.76 -11.87
N ALA A 85 -8.89 -21.95 -11.90
CA ALA A 85 -9.84 -20.86 -12.10
C ALA A 85 -9.79 -19.86 -10.93
N ALA A 86 -9.67 -20.35 -9.71
CA ALA A 86 -9.53 -19.53 -8.51
C ALA A 86 -8.23 -18.71 -8.49
N LEU A 87 -7.10 -19.31 -8.83
CA LEU A 87 -5.82 -18.61 -8.96
C LEU A 87 -5.87 -17.53 -10.04
N ALA A 88 -6.50 -17.80 -11.19
CA ALA A 88 -6.67 -16.82 -12.24
C ALA A 88 -7.56 -15.64 -11.80
N ALA A 89 -8.65 -15.93 -11.07
CA ALA A 89 -9.53 -14.90 -10.51
C ALA A 89 -8.81 -14.05 -9.45
N GLU A 90 -8.02 -14.67 -8.58
CA GLU A 90 -7.19 -13.99 -7.58
C GLU A 90 -6.15 -13.09 -8.23
N GLN A 91 -5.37 -13.60 -9.20
CA GLN A 91 -4.39 -12.79 -9.94
C GLN A 91 -5.04 -11.60 -10.63
N LYS A 92 -6.22 -11.79 -11.22
CA LYS A 92 -6.98 -10.70 -11.84
C LYS A 92 -7.43 -9.68 -10.80
N ALA A 93 -8.04 -10.12 -9.70
CA ALA A 93 -8.50 -9.22 -8.64
C ALA A 93 -7.33 -8.44 -8.00
N GLN A 94 -6.20 -9.11 -7.78
CA GLN A 94 -4.97 -8.49 -7.30
C GLN A 94 -4.45 -7.45 -8.30
N GLY A 95 -4.39 -7.80 -9.58
CA GLY A 95 -3.95 -6.88 -10.63
C GLY A 95 -4.84 -5.64 -10.73
N GLU A 96 -6.17 -5.81 -10.66
CA GLU A 96 -7.14 -4.70 -10.64
C GLU A 96 -6.97 -3.83 -9.39
N TRP A 97 -6.75 -4.46 -8.23
CA TRP A 97 -6.52 -3.76 -6.96
C TRP A 97 -5.23 -2.93 -6.98
N VAL A 98 -4.10 -3.52 -7.40
CA VAL A 98 -2.82 -2.81 -7.56
C VAL A 98 -2.96 -1.67 -8.58
N SER A 99 -3.70 -1.90 -9.67
CA SER A 99 -3.91 -0.91 -10.75
C SER A 99 -4.63 0.36 -10.29
N ARG A 100 -5.30 0.34 -9.12
CA ARG A 100 -5.86 1.55 -8.51
C ARG A 100 -4.77 2.59 -8.23
N HIS A 101 -3.61 2.16 -7.78
CA HIS A 101 -2.46 3.03 -7.50
C HIS A 101 -1.40 2.98 -8.60
N TYR A 102 -1.26 1.87 -9.31
CA TYR A 102 -0.25 1.64 -10.34
C TYR A 102 -0.91 1.16 -11.63
N PRO A 103 -1.57 2.06 -12.40
CA PRO A 103 -2.52 1.68 -13.45
C PRO A 103 -1.90 0.92 -14.63
N ARG A 104 -0.57 0.97 -14.78
CA ARG A 104 0.17 0.26 -15.82
C ARG A 104 0.75 -1.07 -15.34
N TYR A 105 0.54 -1.46 -14.08
CA TYR A 105 1.14 -2.65 -13.49
C TYR A 105 0.80 -3.93 -14.27
N ALA A 106 -0.48 -4.09 -14.64
CA ALA A 106 -0.97 -5.24 -15.40
C ALA A 106 -0.88 -5.08 -16.93
N ASP A 107 -0.36 -3.94 -17.43
CA ASP A 107 -0.25 -3.69 -18.87
C ASP A 107 1.04 -4.28 -19.42
N ALA A 108 0.92 -5.46 -20.05
CA ALA A 108 2.06 -6.17 -20.65
C ALA A 108 2.74 -5.40 -21.81
N SER A 109 2.12 -4.34 -22.35
CA SER A 109 2.72 -3.49 -23.37
C SER A 109 3.68 -2.44 -22.81
N VAL A 110 3.59 -2.15 -21.51
CA VAL A 110 4.44 -1.20 -20.80
C VAL A 110 5.54 -1.98 -20.08
N GLN A 111 6.79 -1.56 -20.25
CA GLN A 111 7.95 -2.22 -19.64
C GLN A 111 8.79 -1.24 -18.82
N GLY A 112 9.57 -1.80 -17.88
CA GLY A 112 10.50 -1.02 -17.06
C GLY A 112 9.78 -0.15 -16.03
N ILE A 113 10.38 1.00 -15.69
CA ILE A 113 9.92 1.85 -14.59
C ILE A 113 8.50 2.40 -14.78
N GLU A 114 8.07 2.58 -16.04
CA GLU A 114 6.73 3.07 -16.36
C GLU A 114 5.62 2.12 -15.92
N GLN A 115 5.90 0.81 -15.90
CA GLN A 115 4.96 -0.22 -15.43
C GLN A 115 4.64 -0.05 -13.93
N TYR A 116 5.63 0.45 -13.18
CA TYR A 116 5.58 0.62 -11.73
C TYR A 116 5.31 2.06 -11.31
N THR A 117 5.01 2.95 -12.27
CA THR A 117 4.70 4.34 -11.98
C THR A 117 3.27 4.47 -11.47
N SER A 118 3.10 5.22 -10.39
CA SER A 118 1.79 5.45 -9.81
C SER A 118 0.88 6.26 -10.71
N ARG A 119 -0.41 6.26 -10.41
CA ARG A 119 -1.30 7.33 -10.83
C ARG A 119 -0.80 8.69 -10.29
N PRO A 120 -1.23 9.82 -10.87
CA PRO A 120 -0.92 11.13 -10.33
C PRO A 120 -1.44 11.29 -8.91
N TYR A 121 -0.57 11.74 -8.00
CA TYR A 121 -0.93 12.20 -6.66
C TYR A 121 -0.70 13.69 -6.54
N VAL A 122 -1.43 14.39 -5.67
CA VAL A 122 -1.12 15.79 -5.34
C VAL A 122 -0.11 15.91 -4.20
N ALA A 123 0.10 14.82 -3.46
CA ALA A 123 1.18 14.66 -2.49
C ALA A 123 1.48 13.17 -2.26
N ALA A 124 2.75 12.84 -2.04
CA ALA A 124 3.21 11.50 -1.66
C ALA A 124 4.43 11.64 -0.74
N MET A 125 4.41 10.95 0.40
CA MET A 125 5.47 11.05 1.41
C MET A 125 5.64 9.73 2.16
N VAL A 126 6.88 9.32 2.38
CA VAL A 126 7.19 8.24 3.34
C VAL A 126 7.00 8.83 4.75
N ILE A 127 6.14 8.19 5.55
CA ILE A 127 5.83 8.66 6.91
C ILE A 127 6.35 7.71 7.99
N GLY A 128 6.80 6.52 7.63
CA GLY A 128 7.44 5.61 8.56
C GLY A 128 8.08 4.42 7.87
N SER A 129 9.10 3.86 8.52
CA SER A 129 9.81 2.66 8.07
C SER A 129 10.34 1.86 9.25
N THR A 130 10.50 0.56 9.04
CA THR A 130 11.10 -0.35 10.02
C THR A 130 11.84 -1.48 9.31
N GLY A 131 12.83 -2.09 9.98
CA GLY A 131 13.48 -3.31 9.51
C GLY A 131 12.70 -4.60 9.83
N TRP A 132 11.48 -4.46 10.34
CA TRP A 132 10.56 -5.54 10.68
C TRP A 132 9.51 -5.74 9.59
N SER A 133 9.09 -6.99 9.39
CA SER A 133 7.94 -7.36 8.58
C SER A 133 7.09 -8.35 9.36
N GLY A 134 5.76 -8.20 9.33
CA GLY A 134 4.88 -8.96 10.19
C GLY A 134 3.70 -9.59 9.48
N SER A 135 3.38 -10.81 9.89
CA SER A 135 2.13 -11.50 9.57
C SER A 135 1.37 -11.82 10.84
N ARG A 136 0.05 -11.67 10.83
CA ARG A 136 -0.82 -12.03 11.96
C ARG A 136 -0.78 -13.55 12.18
N VAL A 137 -0.75 -13.97 13.44
CA VAL A 137 -0.58 -15.39 13.80
C VAL A 137 -1.80 -16.25 13.41
N GLU A 138 -3.00 -15.68 13.47
CA GLU A 138 -4.25 -16.41 13.29
C GLU A 138 -4.54 -16.79 11.84
N ASP A 139 -4.25 -15.90 10.89
CA ASP A 139 -4.65 -16.02 9.50
C ASP A 139 -3.54 -15.71 8.50
N HIS A 140 -2.32 -15.49 8.98
CA HIS A 140 -1.14 -15.19 8.17
C HIS A 140 -1.25 -13.91 7.33
N GLN A 141 -2.20 -13.03 7.62
CA GLN A 141 -2.33 -11.77 6.90
C GLN A 141 -1.15 -10.84 7.21
N THR A 142 -0.49 -10.33 6.17
CA THR A 142 0.57 -9.32 6.33
C THR A 142 0.00 -8.05 6.95
N TRP A 143 0.77 -7.42 7.84
CA TRP A 143 0.37 -6.17 8.48
C TRP A 143 0.14 -5.08 7.43
N VAL A 144 -0.93 -4.31 7.61
CA VAL A 144 -1.24 -3.14 6.79
C VAL A 144 -1.48 -1.97 7.74
N CYS A 145 -0.77 -0.88 7.52
CA CYS A 145 -0.93 0.33 8.31
C CYS A 145 -2.33 0.92 8.09
N THR A 146 -3.01 1.18 9.19
CA THR A 146 -4.25 1.95 9.24
C THR A 146 -4.01 3.28 9.96
N PHE A 147 -5.01 4.16 9.94
CA PHE A 147 -4.95 5.42 10.69
C PHE A 147 -4.67 5.22 12.19
N GLU A 148 -5.15 4.11 12.78
CA GLU A 148 -4.96 3.85 14.20
C GLU A 148 -3.53 3.46 14.56
N ASP A 149 -2.77 2.97 13.57
CA ASP A 149 -1.35 2.62 13.73
C ASP A 149 -0.42 3.83 13.62
N LEU A 150 -0.95 5.05 13.43
CA LEU A 150 -0.14 6.26 13.42
C LEU A 150 0.16 6.75 14.85
N THR A 151 1.32 7.36 15.06
CA THR A 151 1.57 8.12 16.30
C THR A 151 0.68 9.37 16.35
N GLU A 152 0.63 10.07 17.48
CA GLU A 152 -0.15 11.32 17.58
C GLU A 152 0.30 12.37 16.57
N GLU A 153 1.60 12.46 16.30
CA GLU A 153 2.17 13.33 15.26
C GLU A 153 1.74 12.88 13.85
N GLY A 154 1.72 11.58 13.58
CA GLY A 154 1.24 11.02 12.31
C GLY A 154 -0.25 11.29 12.08
N LYS A 155 -1.07 11.07 13.12
CA LYS A 155 -2.50 11.41 13.10
C LYS A 155 -2.72 12.91 12.89
N ALA A 156 -1.89 13.75 13.50
CA ALA A 156 -1.94 15.19 13.31
C ALA A 156 -1.60 15.58 11.86
N LEU A 157 -0.51 15.07 11.28
CA LEU A 157 -0.16 15.29 9.88
C LEU A 157 -1.29 14.89 8.94
N TYR A 158 -1.80 13.66 9.10
CA TYR A 158 -2.87 13.11 8.27
C TYR A 158 -4.08 14.06 8.26
N ARG A 159 -4.53 14.52 9.43
CA ARG A 159 -5.65 15.47 9.57
C ARG A 159 -5.35 16.84 8.94
N GLN A 160 -4.10 17.31 8.99
CA GLN A 160 -3.73 18.56 8.33
C GLN A 160 -3.78 18.42 6.81
N LEU A 161 -3.31 17.29 6.27
CA LEU A 161 -3.43 17.01 4.84
C LEU A 161 -4.89 16.89 4.41
N GLN A 162 -5.78 16.29 5.22
CA GLN A 162 -7.22 16.25 4.92
C GLN A 162 -7.83 17.65 4.82
N LYS A 163 -7.38 18.59 5.67
CA LYS A 163 -7.83 19.98 5.62
C LYS A 163 -7.24 20.75 4.45
N LEU A 164 -5.96 20.53 4.14
CA LEU A 164 -5.26 21.19 3.04
C LEU A 164 -5.80 20.76 1.68
N TYR A 165 -6.05 19.46 1.51
CA TYR A 165 -6.50 18.84 0.26
C TYR A 165 -7.99 18.49 0.34
N GLN A 166 -8.83 19.48 0.61
CA GLN A 166 -10.27 19.27 0.78
C GLN A 166 -10.91 18.64 -0.46
N GLY A 167 -11.62 17.52 -0.26
CA GLY A 167 -12.28 16.76 -1.32
C GLY A 167 -11.37 15.77 -2.06
N CYS A 168 -10.09 15.67 -1.68
CA CYS A 168 -9.20 14.59 -2.11
C CYS A 168 -9.27 13.41 -1.14
N ASP A 169 -8.91 12.22 -1.63
CA ASP A 169 -8.79 11.02 -0.83
C ASP A 169 -7.36 10.84 -0.32
N ILE A 170 -7.21 10.62 0.98
CA ILE A 170 -5.90 10.34 1.60
C ILE A 170 -5.79 8.86 1.92
N HIS A 171 -4.70 8.24 1.50
CA HIS A 171 -4.44 6.82 1.68
C HIS A 171 -3.11 6.60 2.40
N LEU A 172 -3.06 5.54 3.20
CA LEU A 172 -1.84 4.97 3.78
C LEU A 172 -1.52 3.70 3.01
N LEU A 173 -0.44 3.75 2.25
CA LEU A 173 0.05 2.65 1.43
C LEU A 173 1.18 1.93 2.15
N THR A 174 1.02 0.63 2.37
CA THR A 174 2.00 -0.22 3.05
C THR A 174 2.79 -1.03 2.04
N PHE A 175 4.12 -1.04 2.17
CA PHE A 175 5.02 -1.80 1.32
C PHE A 175 5.99 -2.65 2.14
N LEU A 176 6.44 -3.75 1.53
CA LEU A 176 7.43 -4.68 2.04
C LEU A 176 8.70 -4.60 1.18
N ASP A 177 9.82 -4.21 1.80
CA ASP A 177 11.18 -4.25 1.21
C ASP A 177 11.69 -5.68 1.31
N THR A 178 11.55 -6.43 0.22
CA THR A 178 11.95 -7.85 0.08
C THR A 178 13.31 -7.98 -0.58
#